data_AF-A0A379FX18-F1
#
_entry.id   AF-A0A379FX18-F1
#
_cell.length_a   1.000
_cell.length_b   1.000
_cell.length_c   1.000
_cell.angle_alpha   90.00
_cell.angle_beta   90.00
_cell.angle_gamma   90.00
#
_symmetry.space_group_name_H-M   'P 1'
#
loop_
_entity.id
_entity.type
_entity.pdbx_description
1 polymer ?
#
loop_
_entity_poly.entity_id
_entity_poly.type
_entity_poly.pdbx_seq_one_letter_code
_entity_poly.pdbx_strand_id
1 'polypeptide(L)'
;MGEAKEVWAQRINLLKPYQVNMDVIKLTGNPNVKFLHCLPAFHNEDTTLGAQLAKEFNMFGGLEVTEEVFESPYSIVFDQAENRLHTIKAVMVATLAPELPINVF
;
A
#
# COMPACT_ATOMS: atom_id res chain seq x y z
N MET A 1 -6.69 5.67 9.31
CA MET A 1 -7.65 6.80 9.41
C MET A 1 -8.60 6.55 10.57
N GLY A 2 -8.98 7.59 11.32
CA GLY A 2 -10.03 7.56 12.35
C GLY A 2 -9.58 7.24 13.77
N GLU A 3 -8.43 6.58 13.93
CA GLU A 3 -7.90 6.26 15.25
C GLU A 3 -7.12 7.43 15.85
N ALA A 4 -7.22 7.55 17.17
CA ALA A 4 -6.63 8.62 17.96
C ALA A 4 -5.10 8.61 17.84
N LYS A 5 -4.45 9.79 17.83
CA LYS A 5 -2.99 9.89 17.62
C LYS A 5 -2.19 9.21 18.73
N GLU A 6 -2.78 9.12 19.91
CA GLU A 6 -2.20 8.57 21.12
C GLU A 6 -1.84 7.08 20.95
N VAL A 7 -2.53 6.35 20.07
CA VAL A 7 -2.23 4.92 19.81
C VAL A 7 -1.12 4.71 18.78
N TRP A 8 -0.70 5.76 18.06
CA TRP A 8 0.24 5.61 16.94
C TRP A 8 1.64 5.22 17.42
N ALA A 9 2.11 5.83 18.51
CA ALA A 9 3.42 5.49 19.07
C ALA A 9 3.52 4.02 19.47
N GLN A 10 2.47 3.49 20.11
CA GLN A 10 2.40 2.08 20.46
C GLN A 10 2.42 1.19 19.21
N ARG A 11 1.65 1.54 18.18
CA ARG A 11 1.58 0.76 16.94
C ARG A 11 2.87 0.79 16.15
N ILE A 12 3.49 1.96 16.01
CA ILE A 12 4.75 2.09 15.29
C ILE A 12 5.81 1.22 15.98
N ASN A 13 5.91 1.25 17.30
CA ASN A 13 6.87 0.40 18.02
C ASN A 13 6.61 -1.10 17.83
N LEU A 14 5.35 -1.53 17.80
CA LEU A 14 4.99 -2.93 17.58
C LEU A 14 5.21 -3.40 16.14
N LEU A 15 4.95 -2.52 15.17
CA LEU A 15 4.93 -2.86 13.74
C LEU A 15 6.23 -2.52 13.02
N LYS A 16 7.10 -1.71 13.59
CA LYS A 16 8.40 -1.33 13.00
C LYS A 16 9.23 -2.54 12.51
N PRO A 17 9.30 -3.69 13.23
CA PRO A 17 10.02 -4.86 12.74
C PRO A 17 9.43 -5.49 11.45
N TYR A 18 8.21 -5.13 11.08
CA TYR A 18 7.47 -5.66 9.93
C TYR A 18 7.45 -4.71 8.73
N GLN A 19 8.26 -3.64 8.75
CA GLN A 19 8.39 -2.75 7.61
C GLN A 19 8.78 -3.54 6.36
N VAL A 20 8.06 -3.32 5.26
CA VAL A 20 8.38 -3.94 3.98
C VAL A 20 9.57 -3.21 3.38
N ASN A 21 10.73 -3.86 3.40
CA ASN A 21 11.98 -3.33 2.87
C ASN A 21 12.65 -4.38 1.96
N MET A 22 13.79 -4.02 1.37
CA MET A 22 14.48 -4.93 0.45
C MET A 22 14.96 -6.22 1.10
N ASP A 23 15.18 -6.24 2.41
CA ASP A 23 15.54 -7.48 3.10
C ASP A 23 14.34 -8.43 3.16
N VAL A 24 13.12 -7.91 3.41
CA VAL A 24 11.88 -8.71 3.28
C VAL A 24 11.70 -9.24 1.86
N ILE A 25 11.92 -8.41 0.84
CA ILE A 25 11.84 -8.82 -0.57
C ILE A 25 12.82 -9.98 -0.86
N LYS A 26 14.09 -9.84 -0.44
CA LYS A 26 15.11 -10.89 -0.61
C LYS A 26 14.77 -12.17 0.14
N LEU A 27 14.25 -12.05 1.37
CA LEU A 27 13.88 -13.19 2.21
C LEU A 27 12.79 -14.06 1.61
N THR A 28 11.99 -13.53 0.67
CA THR A 28 10.98 -14.34 -0.04
C THR A 28 11.60 -15.45 -0.89
N GLY A 29 12.85 -15.30 -1.33
CA GLY A 29 13.51 -16.23 -2.25
C GLY A 29 12.85 -16.33 -3.63
N ASN A 30 11.87 -15.46 -3.93
CA ASN A 30 11.12 -15.47 -5.17
C ASN A 30 11.53 -14.28 -6.06
N PRO A 31 12.22 -14.50 -7.19
CA PRO A 31 12.64 -13.41 -8.07
C PRO A 31 11.45 -12.67 -8.71
N ASN A 32 10.27 -13.28 -8.72
CA ASN A 32 9.06 -12.71 -9.30
C ASN A 32 8.13 -12.07 -8.28
N VAL A 33 8.54 -11.97 -7.00
CA VAL A 33 7.71 -11.34 -5.95
C VAL A 33 7.24 -9.96 -6.39
N LYS A 34 6.04 -9.58 -5.93
CA LYS A 34 5.46 -8.27 -6.17
C LYS A 34 5.04 -7.66 -4.85
N PHE A 35 5.19 -6.35 -4.76
CA PHE A 35 4.74 -5.53 -3.66
C PHE A 35 3.41 -4.87 -4.02
N LEU A 36 2.46 -4.95 -3.09
CA LEU A 36 1.11 -4.42 -3.18
C LEU A 36 0.86 -3.56 -1.94
N HIS A 37 0.14 -2.46 -2.10
CA HIS A 37 -0.25 -1.57 -1.01
C HIS A 37 -1.48 -0.77 -1.41
N CYS A 38 -2.50 -0.76 -0.56
CA CYS A 38 -3.62 0.15 -0.75
C CYS A 38 -3.18 1.59 -0.42
N LEU A 39 -3.21 2.48 -1.41
CA LEU A 39 -2.80 3.88 -1.23
C LEU A 39 -3.77 4.65 -0.32
N PRO A 40 -3.30 5.71 0.38
CA PRO A 40 -1.94 6.25 0.39
C PRO A 40 -0.93 5.41 1.20
N ALA A 41 0.36 5.57 0.91
CA ALA A 41 1.48 4.99 1.65
C ALA A 41 2.42 6.09 2.20
N PHE A 42 3.02 5.88 3.37
CA PHE A 42 4.09 6.71 3.91
C PHE A 42 5.44 6.09 3.56
N HIS A 43 5.83 6.21 2.29
CA HIS A 43 7.06 5.62 1.76
C HIS A 43 8.27 6.58 1.78
N ASN A 44 8.04 7.89 1.96
CA ASN A 44 9.08 8.92 2.12
C ASN A 44 8.58 10.15 2.91
N GLU A 45 9.40 11.20 2.97
CA GLU A 45 9.11 12.46 3.67
C GLU A 45 8.42 13.54 2.81
N ASP A 46 8.02 13.25 1.57
CA ASP A 46 7.50 14.29 0.65
C ASP A 46 6.10 14.79 1.03
N THR A 47 5.45 14.11 1.98
CA THR A 47 4.16 14.54 2.54
C THR A 47 4.34 15.22 3.89
N THR A 48 3.46 16.15 4.22
CA THR A 48 3.51 16.91 5.49
C THR A 48 3.50 15.99 6.71
N LEU A 49 2.66 14.95 6.66
CA LEU A 49 2.56 13.97 7.74
C LEU A 49 3.72 12.97 7.72
N GLY A 50 4.17 12.52 6.54
CA GLY A 50 5.34 11.65 6.40
C GLY A 50 6.59 12.27 7.00
N ALA A 51 6.91 13.52 6.65
CA ALA A 51 8.03 14.27 7.23
C ALA A 51 7.94 14.44 8.75
N GLN A 52 6.73 14.63 9.28
CA GLN A 52 6.51 14.73 10.72
C GLN A 52 6.81 13.39 11.41
N LEU A 53 6.21 12.30 10.92
CA LEU A 53 6.36 10.98 11.51
C LEU A 53 7.81 10.47 11.42
N ALA A 54 8.49 10.72 10.30
CA ALA A 54 9.89 10.35 10.14
C ALA A 54 10.78 10.97 11.22
N LYS A 55 10.57 12.25 11.54
CA LYS A 55 11.28 12.96 12.61
C LYS A 55 10.89 12.47 14.00
N GLU A 56 9.60 12.28 14.25
CA GLU A 56 9.06 11.89 15.56
C GLU A 56 9.49 10.48 15.97
N PHE A 57 9.50 9.54 15.03
CA PHE A 57 9.77 8.13 15.29
C PHE A 57 11.16 7.67 14.81
N ASN A 58 11.98 8.59 14.30
CA ASN A 58 13.28 8.31 13.68
C ASN A 58 13.19 7.18 12.64
N MET A 59 12.30 7.37 11.67
CA MET A 59 12.00 6.43 10.58
C MET A 59 12.03 7.17 9.25
N PHE A 60 13.24 7.40 8.74
CA PHE A 60 13.47 8.05 7.45
C PHE A 60 13.50 7.03 6.32
N GLY A 61 13.10 7.44 5.12
CA GLY A 61 13.04 6.60 3.92
C GLY A 61 11.86 5.65 3.88
N GLY A 62 10.83 5.89 4.71
CA GLY A 62 9.56 5.16 4.72
C GLY A 62 9.17 4.60 6.09
N LEU A 63 7.86 4.45 6.32
CA LEU A 63 7.27 3.98 7.57
C LEU A 63 6.87 2.50 7.48
N GLU A 64 5.79 2.17 6.77
CA GLU A 64 5.34 0.78 6.57
C GLU A 64 6.03 0.08 5.40
N VAL A 65 6.51 0.85 4.42
CA VAL A 65 7.29 0.40 3.28
C VAL A 65 8.40 1.41 3.03
N THR A 66 9.58 0.93 2.63
CA THR A 66 10.67 1.84 2.24
C THR A 66 10.47 2.42 0.85
N GLU A 67 10.96 3.64 0.62
CA GLU A 67 11.01 4.28 -0.71
C GLU A 67 11.59 3.34 -1.76
N GLU A 68 12.68 2.67 -1.40
CA GLU A 68 13.37 1.73 -2.29
C GLU A 68 12.44 0.61 -2.78
N VAL A 69 11.60 0.03 -1.92
CA VAL A 69 10.63 -1.00 -2.35
C VAL A 69 9.49 -0.36 -3.12
N PHE A 70 8.97 0.77 -2.65
CA PHE A 70 7.81 1.45 -3.24
C PHE A 70 8.05 1.88 -4.70
N GLU A 71 9.25 2.39 -5.00
CA GLU A 71 9.66 2.84 -6.34
C GLU A 71 10.38 1.74 -7.17
N SER A 72 10.57 0.55 -6.59
CA SER A 72 11.22 -0.56 -7.30
C SER A 72 10.33 -1.22 -8.37
N PRO A 73 10.92 -2.00 -9.30
CA PRO A 73 10.16 -2.88 -10.19
C PRO A 73 9.35 -3.98 -9.50
N TYR A 74 9.53 -4.21 -8.19
CA TYR A 74 8.67 -5.12 -7.44
C TYR A 74 7.30 -4.49 -7.19
N SER A 75 7.21 -3.16 -7.15
CA SER A 75 5.98 -2.42 -6.85
C SER A 75 5.03 -2.41 -8.04
N ILE A 76 3.78 -2.83 -7.79
CA ILE A 76 2.67 -2.73 -8.76
C ILE A 76 1.49 -1.97 -8.15
N VAL A 77 1.77 -1.07 -7.21
CA VAL A 77 0.75 -0.33 -6.45
C VAL A 77 -0.13 0.55 -7.33
N PHE A 78 0.40 1.07 -8.44
CA PHE A 78 -0.38 1.88 -9.38
C PHE A 78 -1.30 1.03 -10.26
N ASP A 79 -0.86 -0.13 -10.74
CA ASP A 79 -1.73 -1.10 -11.42
C ASP A 79 -2.84 -1.60 -10.47
N GLN A 80 -2.48 -1.88 -9.21
CA GLN A 80 -3.43 -2.24 -8.17
C GLN A 80 -4.44 -1.09 -7.91
N ALA A 81 -3.97 0.16 -7.88
CA ALA A 81 -4.83 1.32 -7.67
C ALA A 81 -5.79 1.55 -8.84
N GLU A 82 -5.32 1.41 -10.10
CA GLU A 82 -6.16 1.49 -11.30
C GLU A 82 -7.24 0.41 -11.29
N ASN A 83 -6.90 -0.81 -10.88
CA ASN A 83 -7.86 -1.92 -10.77
C ASN A 83 -9.02 -1.66 -9.81
N ARG A 84 -8.93 -0.65 -8.92
CA ARG A 84 -10.09 -0.20 -8.12
C ARG A 84 -11.23 0.32 -9.01
N LEU A 85 -10.93 1.02 -10.11
CA LEU A 85 -11.94 1.51 -11.04
C LEU A 85 -12.68 0.35 -11.71
N HIS A 86 -11.93 -0.63 -12.21
CA HIS A 86 -12.49 -1.77 -12.94
C HIS A 86 -13.31 -2.67 -12.04
N THR A 87 -12.83 -2.95 -10.82
CA THR A 87 -13.55 -3.79 -9.86
C THR A 87 -14.83 -3.13 -9.35
N ILE A 88 -14.81 -1.84 -9.03
CA ILE A 88 -16.03 -1.09 -8.67
C ILE A 88 -17.02 -1.05 -9.83
N LYS A 89 -16.55 -0.85 -11.06
CA LYS A 89 -17.40 -0.92 -12.27
C LYS A 89 -18.08 -2.28 -12.40
N ALA A 90 -17.34 -3.37 -12.20
CA ALA A 90 -17.90 -4.72 -12.24
C ALA A 90 -19.01 -4.92 -11.19
N VAL A 91 -18.80 -4.43 -9.96
CA VAL A 91 -19.84 -4.45 -8.91
C VAL A 91 -21.08 -3.68 -9.33
N MET A 92 -20.93 -2.48 -9.88
CA MET A 92 -22.06 -1.67 -10.35
C MET A 92 -22.83 -2.38 -11.48
N VAL A 93 -22.11 -2.94 -12.45
CA VAL A 93 -22.70 -3.67 -13.57
C VAL A 93 -23.47 -4.90 -13.07
N ALA A 94 -22.88 -5.70 -12.18
CA ALA A 94 -23.50 -6.90 -11.64
C ALA A 94 -24.77 -6.62 -10.80
N THR A 95 -24.90 -5.42 -10.22
CA THR A 95 -25.99 -5.09 -9.29
C THR A 95 -27.03 -4.13 -9.85
N LEU A 96 -26.70 -3.33 -10.87
CA LEU A 96 -27.56 -2.27 -11.37
C LEU A 96 -27.84 -2.35 -12.89
N ALA A 97 -27.08 -3.15 -13.66
CA ALA A 97 -27.34 -3.25 -15.09
C ALA A 97 -28.64 -4.06 -15.34
N PRO A 98 -29.55 -3.58 -16.20
CA PRO A 98 -30.62 -4.43 -16.71
C PRO A 98 -30.01 -5.59 -17.51
N GLU A 99 -30.61 -6.79 -17.41
CA GLU A 99 -30.10 -8.08 -17.92
C GLU A 99 -28.93 -7.96 -18.91
N LEU A 100 -27.72 -8.27 -18.42
CA LEU A 100 -26.57 -8.41 -19.29
C LEU A 100 -26.82 -9.64 -20.18
N PRO A 101 -26.69 -9.53 -21.52
CA PRO A 101 -26.81 -10.70 -22.37
C PRO A 101 -25.81 -11.75 -21.87
N ILE A 102 -26.33 -12.93 -21.53
CA ILE A 102 -25.64 -14.03 -20.81
C ILE A 102 -24.36 -14.53 -21.54
N ASN A 103 -24.07 -14.03 -22.74
CA ASN A 103 -23.03 -14.52 -23.65
C ASN A 103 -21.94 -13.47 -24.00
N VAL A 104 -21.53 -12.61 -23.06
CA VAL A 104 -20.37 -11.70 -23.30
C VAL A 104 -19.18 -12.10 -22.41
N PHE A 105 -18.76 -13.37 -22.50
CA PHE A 105 -17.43 -13.85 -22.13
C PHE A 105 -17.05 -15.04 -23.00
#